data_AF-A6VYD4-F1
#
_entry.id   AF-A6VYD4-F1
#
_cell.length_a   1.000
_cell.length_b   1.000
_cell.length_c   1.000
_cell.angle_alpha   90.00
_cell.angle_beta   90.00
_cell.angle_gamma   90.00
#
_symmetry.space_group_name_H-M   'P 1'
#
loop_
_entity.id
_entity.type
_entity.pdbx_description
1 polymer ?
#
loop_
_entity_poly.entity_id
_entity_poly.type
_entity_poly.pdbx_seq_one_letter_code
_entity_poly.pdbx_strand_id
1 'polypeptide(L)'
;MIKPKTTKRDTRKELESLVDQFIKKNGTIQQVDMGESGLVDGKYNTSHIGFNEPKQDRTPLNHVVAAIQQRKHSKSPPPAPAKKRPKKKIIYDDFGDPLRWVWEE
;
A
#
# COMPACT_ATOMS: atom_id res chain seq x y z
N MET A 1 3.85 -4.03 -31.88
CA MET A 1 4.42 -2.66 -31.88
C MET A 1 3.77 -1.89 -30.74
N ILE A 2 4.54 -1.39 -29.77
CA ILE A 2 4.02 -0.64 -28.62
C ILE A 2 3.55 0.72 -29.15
N LYS A 3 2.26 1.06 -28.95
CA LYS A 3 1.76 2.39 -29.33
C LYS A 3 2.57 3.43 -28.53
N PRO A 4 3.15 4.45 -29.18
CA PRO A 4 3.91 5.48 -28.48
C PRO A 4 3.04 6.15 -27.43
N LYS A 5 3.60 6.48 -26.27
CA LYS A 5 2.87 7.21 -25.22
C LYS A 5 2.39 8.55 -25.79
N THR A 6 1.10 8.82 -25.63
CA THR A 6 0.51 10.10 -26.03
C THR A 6 1.18 11.23 -25.25
N THR A 7 1.64 12.27 -25.97
CA THR A 7 2.23 13.45 -25.32
C THR A 7 1.16 14.48 -25.00
N LYS A 8 1.45 15.41 -24.08
CA LYS A 8 0.54 16.55 -23.79
C LYS A 8 0.20 17.39 -25.03
N ARG A 9 1.09 17.41 -26.03
CA ARG A 9 0.86 18.11 -27.29
C ARG A 9 -0.19 17.39 -28.13
N ASP A 10 -0.12 16.06 -28.16
CA ASP A 10 -1.06 15.25 -28.94
C ASP A 10 -2.46 15.31 -28.33
N THR A 11 -2.57 15.27 -27.00
CA THR A 11 -3.86 15.43 -26.30
C THR A 11 -4.47 16.82 -26.54
N ARG A 12 -3.65 17.88 -26.61
CA ARG A 12 -4.16 19.23 -26.92
C ARG A 12 -4.74 19.30 -28.32
N LYS A 13 -4.04 18.73 -29.32
CA LYS A 13 -4.52 18.68 -30.71
C LYS A 13 -5.81 17.87 -30.83
N GLU A 14 -5.92 16.77 -30.10
CA GLU A 14 -7.13 15.95 -30.05
C GLU A 14 -8.31 16.75 -29.51
N LEU A 15 -8.13 17.44 -28.38
CA LEU A 15 -9.18 18.29 -27.79
C LEU A 15 -9.62 19.42 -28.73
N GLU A 16 -8.67 20.13 -29.36
CA GLU A 16 -8.97 21.15 -30.37
C GLU A 16 -9.82 20.58 -31.52
N SER A 17 -9.44 19.42 -32.04
CA SER A 17 -10.21 18.75 -33.10
C SER A 17 -11.63 18.39 -32.67
N LEU A 18 -11.81 17.91 -31.44
CA LEU A 18 -13.14 17.56 -30.91
C LEU A 18 -14.02 18.80 -30.72
N VAL A 19 -13.44 19.91 -30.25
CA VAL A 19 -14.16 21.20 -30.12
C VAL A 19 -14.58 21.71 -31.50
N ASP A 20 -13.67 21.69 -32.48
CA ASP A 20 -13.98 22.12 -33.85
C ASP A 20 -15.10 21.28 -34.48
N GLN A 21 -15.08 19.96 -34.26
CA GLN A 21 -16.13 19.06 -34.73
C GLN A 21 -17.47 19.36 -34.07
N PHE A 22 -17.48 19.67 -32.78
CA PHE A 22 -18.69 20.05 -32.05
C PHE A 22 -19.28 21.35 -32.61
N ILE A 23 -18.45 22.37 -32.84
CA ILE A 23 -18.88 23.65 -33.42
C ILE A 23 -19.42 23.44 -34.84
N LYS A 24 -18.73 22.65 -35.68
CA LYS A 24 -19.18 22.32 -37.04
C LYS A 24 -20.51 21.59 -37.09
N LYS A 25 -20.83 20.80 -36.06
CA LYS A 25 -22.13 20.10 -35.91
C LYS A 25 -23.19 20.96 -35.22
N ASN A 26 -23.02 22.29 -35.22
CA ASN A 26 -23.91 23.25 -34.56
C ASN A 26 -24.19 22.93 -33.09
N GLY A 27 -23.20 22.37 -32.38
CA GLY A 27 -23.31 22.02 -30.97
C GLY A 27 -24.17 20.78 -30.67
N THR A 28 -24.42 19.93 -31.67
CA THR A 28 -25.20 18.70 -31.46
C THR A 28 -24.34 17.62 -30.80
N ILE A 29 -24.80 17.08 -29.67
CA ILE A 29 -24.16 15.95 -28.96
C ILE A 29 -24.73 14.64 -29.51
N GLN A 30 -23.84 13.71 -29.86
CA GLN A 30 -24.23 12.35 -30.25
C GLN A 30 -24.51 11.53 -28.98
N GLN A 31 -25.74 11.03 -28.86
CA GLN A 31 -26.11 10.09 -27.81
C GLN A 31 -25.87 8.66 -28.35
N VAL A 32 -25.08 7.89 -27.61
CA VAL A 32 -24.75 6.49 -27.91
C VAL A 32 -25.22 5.62 -26.76
N ASP A 33 -25.51 4.35 -27.04
CA ASP A 33 -25.96 3.43 -26.00
C ASP A 33 -24.82 3.06 -25.05
N MET A 34 -25.19 2.68 -23.82
CA MET A 34 -24.21 2.32 -22.81
C MET A 34 -23.37 1.12 -23.27
N GLY A 35 -22.06 1.29 -23.31
CA GLY A 35 -21.10 0.27 -23.73
C GLY A 35 -20.76 0.28 -25.22
N GLU A 36 -21.53 0.97 -26.07
CA GLU A 36 -21.29 1.06 -27.51
C GLU A 36 -19.93 1.71 -27.84
N SER A 37 -19.54 2.74 -27.08
CA SER A 37 -18.26 3.43 -27.22
C SER A 37 -17.01 2.57 -26.96
N GLY A 38 -17.18 1.39 -26.34
CA GLY A 38 -16.10 0.44 -26.07
C GLY A 38 -15.90 -0.61 -27.16
N LEU A 39 -16.79 -0.68 -28.17
CA LEU A 39 -16.68 -1.63 -29.27
C LEU A 39 -15.74 -1.09 -30.34
N VAL A 40 -14.92 -1.97 -30.90
CA VAL A 40 -14.11 -1.70 -32.08
C VAL A 40 -14.79 -2.41 -33.25
N ASP A 41 -15.28 -1.65 -34.23
CA ASP A 41 -16.01 -2.15 -35.41
C ASP A 41 -17.21 -3.07 -35.05
N GLY A 42 -17.96 -2.71 -34.00
CA GLY A 42 -19.16 -3.45 -33.57
C GLY A 42 -18.86 -4.76 -32.81
N LYS A 43 -17.61 -4.99 -32.39
CA LYS A 43 -17.22 -6.14 -31.56
C LYS A 43 -16.35 -5.70 -30.38
N TYR A 44 -16.33 -6.51 -29.32
CA TYR A 44 -15.40 -6.28 -28.23
C TYR A 44 -13.95 -6.44 -28.71
N ASN A 45 -13.09 -5.53 -28.26
CA ASN A 45 -11.68 -5.59 -28.57
C ASN A 45 -11.02 -6.77 -27.82
N THR A 46 -10.81 -7.89 -28.51
CA THR A 46 -10.18 -9.10 -27.97
C THR A 46 -8.66 -9.02 -27.90
N SER A 47 -8.03 -7.94 -28.40
CA SER A 47 -6.56 -7.79 -28.42
C SER A 47 -5.91 -7.70 -27.02
N HIS A 48 -6.72 -7.51 -25.98
CA HIS A 48 -6.27 -7.34 -24.59
C HIS A 48 -6.32 -8.62 -23.74
N ILE A 49 -6.75 -9.76 -24.28
CA ILE A 49 -6.98 -11.00 -23.49
C ILE A 49 -5.69 -11.81 -23.24
N GLY A 50 -4.55 -11.39 -23.80
CA GLY A 50 -3.27 -12.05 -23.55
C GLY A 50 -2.34 -11.16 -22.73
N PHE A 51 -1.83 -11.69 -21.62
CA PHE A 51 -0.48 -11.32 -21.14
C PHE A 51 0.52 -11.73 -22.23
N ASN A 52 0.62 -10.92 -23.29
CA ASN A 52 1.51 -11.14 -24.44
C ASN A 52 2.96 -10.76 -24.14
N GLU A 53 3.27 -10.39 -22.90
CA GLU A 53 4.63 -10.12 -22.50
C GLU A 53 5.37 -11.44 -22.28
N PRO A 54 6.57 -11.61 -22.87
CA PRO A 54 7.40 -12.77 -22.57
C PRO A 54 7.70 -12.79 -21.07
N LYS A 55 7.88 -14.00 -20.51
CA LYS A 55 8.21 -14.19 -19.09
C LYS A 55 9.39 -13.29 -18.73
N GLN A 56 9.14 -12.28 -17.90
CA GLN A 56 10.17 -11.34 -17.48
C GLN A 56 11.10 -12.05 -16.48
N ASP A 57 12.41 -11.88 -16.66
CA ASP A 57 13.39 -12.37 -15.69
C ASP A 57 13.24 -11.57 -14.39
N ARG A 58 13.08 -12.31 -13.27
CA ARG A 58 12.93 -11.74 -11.93
C ARG A 58 14.13 -12.16 -11.09
N THR A 59 14.72 -11.21 -10.38
CA THR A 59 15.74 -11.50 -9.36
C THR A 59 15.07 -12.20 -8.18
N PRO A 60 15.42 -13.46 -7.85
CA PRO A 60 14.82 -14.15 -6.71
C PRO A 60 15.31 -13.55 -5.39
N LEU A 61 14.38 -12.99 -4.60
CA LEU A 61 14.66 -12.41 -3.27
C LEU A 61 14.40 -13.40 -2.13
N ASN A 62 14.63 -14.69 -2.37
CA ASN A 62 14.36 -15.76 -1.40
C ASN A 62 15.11 -15.56 -0.08
N HIS A 63 16.32 -15.01 -0.13
CA HIS A 63 17.12 -14.69 1.05
C HIS A 63 16.47 -13.62 1.94
N VAL A 64 15.81 -12.61 1.35
CA VAL A 64 15.09 -11.56 2.10
C VAL A 64 13.87 -12.17 2.80
N VAL A 65 13.13 -13.04 2.08
CA VAL A 65 11.99 -13.75 2.65
C VAL A 65 12.43 -14.64 3.82
N ALA A 66 13.55 -15.35 3.67
CA ALA A 66 14.12 -16.17 4.74
C ALA A 66 14.52 -15.33 5.96
N ALA A 67 15.16 -14.17 5.76
CA ALA A 67 15.54 -13.26 6.84
C ALA A 67 14.33 -12.69 7.58
N ILE A 68 13.26 -12.30 6.86
CA ILE A 68 12.00 -11.83 7.47
C ILE A 68 11.38 -12.94 8.32
N GLN A 69 11.37 -14.18 7.81
CA GLN A 69 10.79 -15.32 8.51
C GLN A 69 11.59 -15.65 9.79
N GLN A 70 12.92 -15.63 9.73
CA GLN A 70 13.78 -15.81 10.90
C GLN A 70 13.50 -14.75 11.97
N ARG A 71 13.36 -13.48 11.58
CA ARG A 71 13.02 -12.38 12.51
C ARG A 71 11.65 -12.57 13.16
N LYS A 72 10.67 -13.13 12.45
CA LYS A 72 9.34 -13.40 13.00
C LYS A 72 9.35 -14.53 14.04
N HIS A 73 10.23 -15.52 13.86
CA HIS A 73 10.30 -16.70 14.74
C HIS A 73 11.37 -16.62 15.82
N SER A 74 12.26 -15.62 15.78
CA SER A 74 13.21 -15.37 16.87
C SER A 74 12.43 -14.92 18.10
N LYS A 75 12.25 -15.84 19.06
CA LYS A 75 11.73 -15.49 20.39
C LYS A 75 12.66 -14.45 21.01
N SER A 76 12.08 -13.39 21.58
CA SER A 76 12.84 -12.46 22.42
C SER A 76 13.60 -13.27 23.47
N PRO A 77 14.89 -12.96 23.73
CA PRO A 77 15.58 -13.56 24.85
C PRO A 77 14.75 -13.34 26.13
N PRO A 78 14.73 -14.32 27.04
CA PRO A 78 14.03 -14.17 28.31
C PRO A 78 14.56 -12.92 29.02
N PRO A 79 13.69 -12.14 29.69
CA PRO A 79 14.12 -10.97 30.42
C PRO A 79 15.19 -11.39 31.44
N ALA A 80 16.28 -10.63 31.48
CA ALA A 80 17.33 -10.84 32.48
C ALA A 80 16.69 -10.80 33.88
N PRO A 81 17.13 -11.65 34.82
CA PRO A 81 16.57 -11.67 36.16
C PRO A 81 16.69 -10.27 36.78
N ALA A 82 15.55 -9.71 37.16
CA ALA A 82 15.52 -8.41 37.82
C ALA A 82 16.29 -8.52 39.13
N LYS A 83 17.34 -7.70 39.29
CA LYS A 83 18.06 -7.59 40.56
C LYS A 83 17.08 -7.08 41.62
N LYS A 84 16.93 -7.82 42.72
CA LYS A 84 16.16 -7.35 43.88
C LYS A 84 16.81 -6.08 44.38
N ARG A 85 16.02 -5.00 44.43
CA ARG A 85 16.46 -3.71 44.98
C ARG A 85 15.81 -3.60 46.35
N PRO A 86 16.56 -3.09 47.35
CA PRO A 86 16.01 -2.93 48.68
C PRO A 86 14.77 -2.05 48.62
N LYS A 87 13.70 -2.49 49.28
CA LYS A 87 12.43 -1.76 49.36
C LYS A 87 12.34 -1.06 50.70
N LYS A 88 11.84 0.17 50.65
CA LYS A 88 11.58 0.95 51.84
C LYS A 88 10.28 0.49 52.48
N LYS A 89 10.36 -0.04 53.69
CA LYS A 89 9.23 -0.55 54.45
C LYS A 89 9.01 0.30 55.69
N ILE A 90 7.76 0.67 55.92
CA ILE A 90 7.35 1.44 57.10
C ILE A 90 7.03 0.44 58.20
N ILE A 91 7.63 0.65 59.38
CA ILE A 91 7.28 -0.08 60.60
C ILE A 91 6.21 0.73 61.31
N TYR A 92 5.14 0.06 61.70
CA TYR A 92 4.00 0.64 62.42
C TYR A 92 4.01 0.16 63.87
N ASP A 93 3.58 1.02 64.79
CA ASP A 93 3.37 0.67 66.21
C ASP A 93 2.10 -0.18 66.41
N ASP A 94 1.87 -0.68 67.62
CA ASP A 94 0.69 -1.47 68.00
C ASP A 94 -0.65 -0.74 67.76
N PHE A 95 -0.60 0.59 67.63
CA PHE A 95 -1.73 1.45 67.27
C PHE A 95 -1.78 1.87 65.79
N GLY A 96 -0.86 1.40 64.95
CA GLY A 96 -0.85 1.67 63.51
C GLY A 96 -0.16 2.96 63.08
N ASP A 97 0.45 3.70 64.00
CA ASP A 97 1.21 4.91 63.68
C ASP A 97 2.59 4.58 63.08
N PRO A 98 3.05 5.30 62.03
CA PRO A 98 4.31 5.01 61.37
C PRO A 98 5.49 5.45 62.25
N LEU A 99 6.26 4.49 62.77
CA LEU A 99 7.43 4.75 63.63
C LEU A 99 8.67 5.13 62.81
N ARG A 100 9.07 4.27 61.87
CA ARG A 100 10.31 4.46 61.09
C ARG A 100 10.32 3.69 59.79
N TRP A 101 11.26 4.07 58.93
CA TRP A 101 11.51 3.42 57.65
C TRP A 101 12.76 2.54 57.73
N VAL A 102 12.64 1.29 57.27
CA VAL A 102 13.75 0.34 57.17
C VAL A 102 13.84 -0.14 55.72
N TRP A 103 15.07 -0.28 55.22
CA TRP A 103 15.33 -0.89 53.93
C TRP A 103 15.41 -2.41 54.12
N GLU A 104 14.52 -3.16 53.48
CA GLU A 104 14.51 -4.63 53.43
C GLU A 104 15.02 -5.06 52.04
N GLU A 105 15.94 -6.02 51.97
CA GLU A 105 16.58 -6.47 50.71
C GLU A 105 15.63 -7.10 49.68
#